data_AF-A0A937BMG2-F1
#
_entry.id   AF-A0A937BMG2-F1
#
_cell.length_a   1.000
_cell.length_b   1.000
_cell.length_c   1.000
_cell.angle_alpha   90.00
_cell.angle_beta   90.00
_cell.angle_gamma   90.00
#
_symmetry.space_group_name_H-M   'P 1'
#
loop_
_entity.id
_entity.type
_entity.pdbx_description
1 polymer ?
#
loop_
_entity_poly.entity_id
_entity_poly.type
_entity_poly.pdbx_seq_one_letter_code
_entity_poly.pdbx_strand_id
1 'polypeptide(L)'
;MDDLKSFRDQGTLFLHSPEALRERLRTIRAVIFDWDGVFNDGWKDIDGGSPFSEVGSMGVNMLRFGLWLQNEEHLPYAAVITGQHNGHAERFVQRERMHGLYMGFIHKPEAFDAFPCKAPTARGTGRLLL
;
A
#
# COMPACT_ATOMS: atom_id res chain seq x y z
N MET A 1 16.74 15.77 -19.35
CA MET A 1 16.60 16.61 -18.15
C MET A 1 16.84 15.69 -16.97
N ASP A 2 17.65 16.08 -15.98
CA ASP A 2 17.84 15.24 -14.77
C ASP A 2 16.71 15.56 -13.79
N ASP A 3 15.64 14.78 -13.85
CA ASP A 3 14.41 14.98 -13.07
C ASP A 3 14.66 14.91 -11.55
N LEU A 4 15.83 14.42 -11.12
CA LEU A 4 16.23 14.30 -9.72
C LEU A 4 17.06 15.48 -9.20
N LYS A 5 17.41 16.43 -10.07
CA LYS A 5 18.31 17.53 -9.71
C LYS A 5 17.77 18.38 -8.55
N SER A 6 16.49 18.75 -8.60
CA SER A 6 15.85 19.56 -7.55
C SER A 6 15.94 18.90 -6.17
N PHE A 7 15.77 17.58 -6.11
CA PHE A 7 15.88 16.81 -4.86
C PHE A 7 17.32 16.78 -4.34
N ARG A 8 18.31 16.62 -5.23
CA ARG A 8 19.74 16.68 -4.83
C ARG A 8 20.13 18.05 -4.32
N ASP A 9 19.68 19.10 -5.00
CA ASP A 9 19.94 20.49 -4.60
C ASP A 9 19.34 20.80 -3.21
N GLN A 10 18.24 20.13 -2.84
CA GLN A 10 17.62 20.20 -1.52
C GLN A 10 18.28 19.28 -0.47
N GLY A 11 19.38 18.61 -0.81
CA GLY A 11 20.13 17.74 0.12
C GLY A 11 19.62 16.31 0.22
N THR A 12 18.76 15.85 -0.70
CA THR A 12 18.26 14.47 -0.71
C THR A 12 19.41 13.50 -1.01
N LEU A 13 19.64 12.56 -0.09
CA LEU A 13 20.57 11.46 -0.29
C LEU A 13 19.86 10.27 -0.97
N PHE A 14 20.31 9.90 -2.16
CA PHE A 14 19.83 8.71 -2.85
C PHE A 14 20.62 7.48 -2.40
N LEU A 15 19.97 6.59 -1.66
CA LEU A 15 20.62 5.39 -1.10
C LEU A 15 20.91 4.30 -2.15
N HIS A 16 20.19 4.32 -3.27
CA HIS A 16 20.31 3.32 -4.33
C HIS A 16 20.22 3.96 -5.71
N SER A 17 20.87 3.35 -6.70
CA SER A 17 20.73 3.75 -8.10
C SER A 17 19.33 3.37 -8.64
N PRO A 18 18.87 4.01 -9.73
CA PRO A 18 17.62 3.62 -10.40
C PRO A 18 17.58 2.14 -10.80
N GLU A 19 18.71 1.57 -11.22
CA GLU A 19 18.85 0.16 -11.59
C GLU A 19 18.68 -0.74 -10.37
N ALA A 20 19.34 -0.41 -9.26
CA ALA A 20 19.20 -1.15 -8.00
C ALA A 20 17.75 -1.09 -7.48
N LEU A 21 17.08 0.06 -7.60
CA LEU A 21 15.67 0.18 -7.24
C LEU A 21 14.79 -0.69 -8.14
N ARG A 22 15.03 -0.67 -9.46
CA ARG A 22 14.30 -1.50 -10.43
C ARG A 22 14.39 -2.98 -10.10
N GLU A 23 15.60 -3.48 -9.81
CA GLU A 23 15.78 -4.89 -9.45
C GLU A 23 15.05 -5.25 -8.15
N ARG A 24 15.02 -4.36 -7.16
CA ARG A 24 14.25 -4.58 -5.93
C ARG A 24 12.75 -4.64 -6.21
N LEU A 25 12.22 -3.73 -7.04
CA LEU A 25 10.80 -3.68 -7.40
C LEU A 25 10.32 -4.99 -8.05
N ARG A 26 11.16 -5.64 -8.88
CA ARG A 26 10.85 -6.92 -9.54
C ARG A 26 10.61 -8.07 -8.57
N THR A 27 11.05 -7.97 -7.33
CA THR A 27 10.93 -9.04 -6.33
C THR A 27 9.79 -8.79 -5.34
N ILE A 28 9.06 -7.70 -5.50
CA ILE A 28 7.97 -7.33 -4.60
C ILE A 28 6.82 -8.31 -4.74
N ARG A 29 6.47 -8.96 -3.63
CA ARG A 29 5.34 -9.89 -3.51
C ARG A 29 4.19 -9.34 -2.68
N ALA A 30 4.39 -8.20 -2.02
CA ALA A 30 3.39 -7.56 -1.20
C ALA A 30 3.55 -6.03 -1.26
N VAL A 31 2.43 -5.32 -1.32
CA VAL A 31 2.33 -3.87 -1.17
C VAL A 31 1.46 -3.58 0.05
N ILE A 32 2.00 -2.80 0.98
CA ILE A 32 1.30 -2.45 2.22
C ILE A 32 1.29 -0.93 2.29
N PHE A 33 0.10 -0.37 2.43
CA PHE A 33 -0.09 1.08 2.41
C PHE A 33 -0.47 1.56 3.80
N ASP A 34 0.10 2.70 4.20
CA ASP A 34 -0.53 3.53 5.22
C ASP A 34 -1.83 4.12 4.65
N TRP A 35 -2.73 4.58 5.52
CA TRP A 35 -3.98 5.20 5.07
C TRP A 35 -3.84 6.72 4.91
N ASP A 36 -3.69 7.42 6.03
CA ASP A 36 -3.66 8.88 6.07
C ASP A 36 -2.37 9.42 5.43
N GLY A 37 -2.51 10.35 4.49
CA GLY A 37 -1.38 10.90 3.73
C GLY A 37 -0.95 10.07 2.51
N VAL A 38 -1.52 8.88 2.30
CA VAL A 38 -1.30 8.05 1.09
C VAL A 38 -2.47 8.13 0.14
N PHE A 39 -3.69 7.89 0.65
CA PHE A 39 -4.91 7.91 -0.16
C PHE A 39 -5.70 9.22 -0.04
N ASN A 40 -5.28 10.06 0.90
CA ASN A 40 -5.89 11.33 1.25
C ASN A 40 -4.78 12.33 1.64
N ASP A 41 -5.13 13.61 1.70
CA ASP A 41 -4.17 14.67 2.02
C ASP A 41 -3.80 14.73 3.53
N GLY A 42 -4.12 13.69 4.31
CA GLY A 42 -3.91 13.63 5.75
C GLY A 42 -4.87 14.50 6.57
N TRP A 43 -5.77 15.22 5.92
CA TRP A 43 -6.83 16.00 6.56
C TRP A 43 -8.01 15.11 6.92
N LYS A 44 -8.52 15.30 8.14
CA LYS A 44 -9.71 14.62 8.67
C LYS A 44 -10.86 15.62 8.68
N ASP A 45 -12.04 15.19 8.28
CA ASP A 45 -13.25 15.99 8.46
C ASP A 45 -13.62 16.08 9.96
N ILE A 46 -14.64 16.89 10.27
CA ILE A 46 -15.14 17.09 11.64
C ILE A 46 -15.63 15.78 12.27
N ASP A 47 -16.04 14.81 11.45
CA ASP A 47 -16.51 13.48 11.86
C ASP A 47 -15.37 12.44 11.90
N GLY A 48 -14.12 12.86 11.67
CA GLY A 48 -12.91 12.02 11.70
C GLY A 48 -12.68 11.18 10.45
N GLY A 49 -13.52 11.32 9.42
CA GLY A 49 -13.40 10.64 8.13
C GLY A 49 -12.32 11.26 7.25
N SER A 50 -11.69 10.44 6.42
CA SER A 50 -10.83 10.93 5.35
C SER A 50 -11.08 10.09 4.09
N PRO A 51 -11.83 10.63 3.11
CA PRO A 51 -12.19 9.91 1.90
C PRO A 51 -10.95 9.67 1.02
N PHE A 52 -10.98 8.62 0.21
CA PHE A 52 -9.90 8.32 -0.73
C PHE A 52 -10.15 8.95 -2.10
N SER A 53 -9.07 9.24 -2.84
CA SER A 53 -9.17 9.71 -4.22
C SER A 53 -9.29 8.55 -5.23
N GLU A 54 -10.11 8.75 -6.26
CA GLU A 54 -10.25 7.76 -7.35
C GLU A 54 -8.93 7.57 -8.11
N VAL A 55 -8.15 8.65 -8.24
CA VAL A 55 -6.81 8.62 -8.86
C VAL A 55 -5.87 7.73 -8.05
N GLY A 56 -5.85 7.86 -6.72
CA GLY A 56 -5.05 6.99 -5.85
C GLY A 56 -5.49 5.52 -5.94
N SER A 57 -6.80 5.28 -6.00
CA SER A 57 -7.38 3.96 -6.19
C SER A 57 -6.90 3.28 -7.48
N MET A 58 -7.06 3.97 -8.61
CA MET A 58 -6.64 3.45 -9.90
C MET A 58 -5.12 3.28 -9.96
N GLY A 59 -4.37 4.19 -9.35
CA GLY A 59 -2.91 4.08 -9.23
C GLY A 59 -2.48 2.78 -8.54
N VAL A 60 -3.11 2.42 -7.42
CA VAL A 60 -2.81 1.15 -6.73
C VAL A 60 -3.19 -0.06 -7.57
N ASN A 61 -4.31 -0.02 -8.30
CA ASN A 61 -4.69 -1.12 -9.18
C ASN A 61 -3.72 -1.29 -10.35
N MET A 62 -3.26 -0.19 -10.95
CA MET A 62 -2.25 -0.23 -12.02
C MET A 62 -0.90 -0.71 -11.50
N LEU A 63 -0.49 -0.31 -10.29
CA LEU A 63 0.70 -0.85 -9.64
C LEU A 63 0.59 -2.36 -9.44
N ARG A 64 -0.52 -2.84 -8.86
CA ARG A 64 -0.76 -4.27 -8.63
C ARG A 64 -0.78 -5.06 -9.94
N PHE A 65 -1.38 -4.50 -10.98
CA PHE A 65 -1.41 -5.10 -12.31
C PHE A 65 -0.01 -5.16 -12.94
N GLY A 66 0.78 -4.09 -12.84
CA GLY A 66 2.17 -4.08 -13.30
C GLY A 66 3.04 -5.12 -12.59
N LEU A 67 2.89 -5.25 -11.26
CA LEU A 67 3.58 -6.27 -10.48
C LEU A 67 3.11 -7.69 -10.84
N TRP A 68 1.82 -7.88 -11.11
CA TRP A 68 1.27 -9.16 -11.59
C TRP A 68 1.89 -9.57 -12.93
N LEU A 69 2.01 -8.66 -13.88
CA LEU A 69 2.69 -8.91 -15.16
C LEU A 69 4.18 -9.27 -14.98
N GLN A 70 4.85 -8.64 -14.02
CA GLN A 70 6.27 -8.88 -13.75
C GLN A 70 6.54 -10.19 -13.00
N ASN A 71 5.58 -10.66 -12.21
CA ASN A 71 5.72 -11.81 -11.31
C ASN A 71 5.01 -13.07 -11.83
N GLU A 72 5.04 -13.31 -13.13
CA GLU A 72 4.46 -14.51 -13.75
C GLU A 72 2.99 -14.74 -13.36
N GLU A 73 2.20 -13.67 -13.40
CA GLU A 73 0.77 -13.70 -13.09
C GLU A 73 0.43 -14.04 -11.63
N HIS A 74 1.39 -13.88 -10.71
CA HIS A 74 1.14 -13.92 -9.28
C HIS A 74 0.78 -12.53 -8.76
N LEU A 75 -0.48 -12.37 -8.33
CA LEU A 75 -0.96 -11.09 -7.81
C LEU A 75 -0.23 -10.77 -6.49
N PRO A 76 0.34 -9.56 -6.32
CA PRO A 76 0.94 -9.20 -5.05
C PRO A 76 -0.13 -9.13 -3.97
N TYR A 77 0.22 -9.57 -2.76
CA TYR A 77 -0.61 -9.31 -1.60
C TYR A 77 -0.73 -7.78 -1.42
N ALA A 78 -1.90 -7.30 -1.03
CA ALA A 78 -2.17 -5.88 -0.91
C ALA A 78 -2.98 -5.63 0.35
N ALA A 79 -2.55 -4.71 1.20
CA ALA A 79 -3.30 -4.33 2.40
C ALA A 79 -3.12 -2.87 2.78
N VAL A 80 -4.03 -2.40 3.63
CA VAL A 80 -3.95 -1.11 4.32
C VAL A 80 -3.68 -1.32 5.79
N ILE A 81 -2.77 -0.54 6.35
CA ILE A 81 -2.55 -0.38 7.79
C ILE A 81 -2.92 1.05 8.17
N THR A 82 -3.66 1.22 9.26
CA THR A 82 -3.99 2.53 9.80
C THR A 82 -4.08 2.49 11.32
N GLY A 83 -3.65 3.59 11.95
CA GLY A 83 -3.78 3.77 13.40
C GLY A 83 -5.20 4.15 13.84
N GLN A 84 -6.17 4.27 12.92
CA GLN A 84 -7.52 4.74 13.21
C GLN A 84 -8.56 3.76 12.69
N HIS A 85 -9.71 3.68 13.38
CA HIS A 85 -10.89 3.05 12.82
C HIS A 85 -11.52 4.01 11.82
N ASN A 86 -11.46 3.69 10.54
CA ASN A 86 -11.93 4.55 9.46
C ASN A 86 -12.78 3.75 8.46
N GLY A 87 -14.08 4.04 8.43
CA GLY A 87 -15.02 3.38 7.50
C GLY A 87 -14.72 3.64 6.02
N HIS A 88 -13.95 4.68 5.68
CA HIS A 88 -13.49 4.90 4.31
C HIS A 88 -12.39 3.91 3.92
N ALA A 89 -11.50 3.56 4.85
CA ALA A 89 -10.47 2.53 4.63
C ALA A 89 -11.10 1.16 4.41
N GLU A 90 -12.13 0.83 5.19
CA GLU A 90 -12.92 -0.39 5.02
C GLU A 90 -13.58 -0.45 3.64
N ARG A 91 -14.31 0.59 3.25
CA ARG A 91 -14.96 0.65 1.93
C ARG A 91 -13.96 0.53 0.79
N PHE A 92 -12.80 1.18 0.91
CA PHE A 92 -11.75 1.11 -0.09
C PHE A 92 -11.17 -0.29 -0.23
N VAL A 93 -10.76 -0.92 0.87
CA VAL A 93 -10.21 -2.28 0.87
C VAL A 93 -11.20 -3.28 0.27
N GLN A 94 -12.49 -3.15 0.61
CA GLN A 94 -13.54 -3.99 0.03
C GLN A 94 -13.73 -3.73 -1.48
N ARG A 95 -13.82 -2.46 -1.90
CA ARG A 95 -14.04 -2.07 -3.29
C ARG A 95 -12.89 -2.51 -4.20
N GLU A 96 -11.66 -2.25 -3.76
CA GLU A 96 -10.43 -2.58 -4.51
C GLU A 96 -9.98 -4.03 -4.36
N ARG A 97 -10.74 -4.83 -3.59
CA ARG A 97 -10.44 -6.25 -3.31
C ARG A 97 -9.01 -6.41 -2.81
N MET A 98 -8.66 -5.64 -1.80
CA MET A 98 -7.41 -5.83 -1.07
C MET A 98 -7.53 -7.09 -0.18
N HIS A 99 -6.38 -7.63 0.18
CA HIS A 99 -6.28 -8.87 0.93
C HIS A 99 -6.38 -8.65 2.45
N GLY A 100 -6.16 -7.43 2.93
CA GLY A 100 -6.25 -7.11 4.35
C GLY A 100 -6.46 -5.63 4.67
N LEU A 101 -7.04 -5.39 5.84
CA LEU A 101 -7.16 -4.08 6.48
C LEU A 101 -6.80 -4.27 7.95
N TYR A 102 -5.85 -3.49 8.45
CA TYR A 102 -5.39 -3.54 9.83
C TYR A 102 -5.61 -2.16 10.45
N MET A 103 -6.59 -2.06 11.35
CA MET A 103 -6.98 -0.80 11.99
C MET A 103 -6.57 -0.76 13.47
N GLY A 104 -6.41 0.44 14.01
CA GLY A 104 -6.12 0.65 15.44
C GLY A 104 -4.68 0.40 15.85
N PHE A 105 -3.77 0.18 14.88
CA PHE A 105 -2.36 -0.03 15.18
C PHE A 105 -1.60 1.29 15.26
N ILE A 106 -1.37 1.77 16.49
CA ILE A 106 -0.52 2.94 16.76
C ILE A 106 0.95 2.62 16.43
N HIS A 107 1.37 1.38 16.68
CA HIS A 107 2.72 0.89 16.40
C HIS A 107 2.73 0.05 15.11
N LYS A 108 3.13 0.69 13.99
CA LYS A 108 3.18 0.07 12.66
C LYS A 108 4.03 -1.22 12.55
N PRO A 109 5.15 -1.39 13.28
CA PRO A 109 5.87 -2.67 13.26
C PRO A 109 5.02 -3.84 13.77
N GLU A 110 4.21 -3.64 14.80
CA GLU A 110 3.32 -4.68 15.32
C GLU A 110 2.23 -5.05 14.31
N ALA A 111 1.72 -4.06 13.57
CA ALA A 111 0.79 -4.28 12.46
C ALA A 111 1.43 -5.09 11.33
N PHE A 112 2.71 -4.83 11.06
CA PHE A 112 3.48 -5.57 10.06
C PHE A 112 3.75 -7.00 10.51
N ASP A 113 4.04 -7.24 11.79
CA ASP A 113 4.21 -8.60 12.32
C ASP A 113 2.88 -9.38 12.35
N ALA A 114 1.76 -8.68 12.58
CA ALA A 114 0.42 -9.24 12.50
C ALA A 114 -0.05 -9.51 11.06
N PHE A 115 0.60 -8.88 10.07
CA PHE A 115 0.33 -9.14 8.67
C PHE A 115 0.80 -10.55 8.31
N PRO A 116 -0.09 -11.47 7.89
CA PRO A 116 0.28 -12.83 7.60
C PRO A 116 1.12 -12.83 6.32
N CYS A 117 2.44 -13.05 6.45
CA CYS A 117 3.34 -13.34 5.32
C CYS A 117 3.02 -14.66 4.59
N LYS A 118 1.81 -15.22 4.73
CA LYS A 118 1.42 -16.43 3.99
C LYS A 118 0.93 -16.02 2.62
N ALA A 119 1.72 -16.35 1.60
CA ALA A 119 1.29 -16.31 0.21
C ALA A 119 -0.08 -16.99 0.07
N PRO A 120 -1.01 -16.44 -0.73
CA PRO A 120 -2.31 -17.07 -0.91
C PRO A 120 -2.08 -18.44 -1.57
N THR A 121 -2.27 -19.50 -0.80
CA THR A 121 -2.46 -20.82 -1.38
C THR A 121 -3.74 -20.76 -2.18
N ALA A 122 -3.65 -21.06 -3.48
CA ALA A 122 -4.79 -21.14 -4.38
C ALA A 122 -5.89 -21.97 -3.72
N ARG A 123 -7.03 -21.32 -3.45
CA ARG A 123 -8.21 -21.79 -2.71
C ARG A 123 -8.07 -21.71 -1.18
N GLY A 124 -8.62 -20.63 -0.63
CA GLY A 124 -8.88 -20.51 0.80
C GLY A 124 -9.68 -19.25 1.08
N THR A 125 -10.99 -19.42 1.29
CA THR A 125 -11.93 -18.43 1.82
C THR A 125 -11.51 -18.02 3.22
N GLY A 126 -10.53 -17.12 3.34
CA GLY A 126 -10.06 -16.57 4.61
C GLY A 126 -10.54 -15.14 4.76
N ARG A 127 -11.77 -14.96 5.26
CA ARG A 127 -12.22 -13.66 5.76
C ARG A 127 -11.53 -13.46 7.11
N LEU A 128 -10.54 -12.57 7.17
CA LEU A 128 -10.11 -12.01 8.45
C LEU A 128 -10.63 -10.57 8.52
N LEU A 129 -11.76 -10.42 9.21
CA LEU A 129 -12.19 -9.16 9.80
C LEU A 129 -11.73 -9.22 11.25
N LEU A 130 -10.77 -8.37 11.61
CA LEU A 130 -10.60 -7.84 12.97
C LEU A 130 -10.38 -6.33 12.82
#